data_AF-E4ZHX9-F1
#
_entry.id   AF-E4ZHX9-F1
#
_cell.length_a   1.000
_cell.length_b   1.000
_cell.length_c   1.000
_cell.angle_alpha   90.00
_cell.angle_beta   90.00
_cell.angle_gamma   90.00
#
_symmetry.space_group_name_H-M   'P 1'
#
loop_
_entity.id
_entity.type
_entity.pdbx_description
1 polymer ?
#
loop_
_entity_poly.entity_id
_entity_poly.type
_entity_poly.pdbx_seq_one_letter_code
_entity_poly.pdbx_strand_id
1 'polypeptide(L)'
;MESSPSTLLKLLLPKTPFIFKTALWHTLSISPTSSKWDLRTEITINILRDLIGPNSTPQPISKLQRLTCRDGGVKGKVWVSKVNLDPTPEDDVRQLLFSAIDDLGTGEEVWTKPENAALEAEWNGYRSGVDDDTPEPCDLGEGEKYARLVAETSSPVTVLYFHGGAMYLLDPATYRPTTSRIAKDTGGRVFNVRIPQPLVPAARLSPHAHFQQ
;
A
#
# COMPACT_ATOMS: atom_id res chain seq x y z
N MET A 1 6.21 -16.89 2.72
CA MET A 1 5.62 -17.33 1.46
C MET A 1 5.90 -16.24 0.46
N GLU A 2 6.95 -16.42 -0.33
CA GLU A 2 6.91 -16.11 -1.77
C GLU A 2 5.45 -16.21 -2.23
N SER A 3 4.93 -15.25 -3.00
CA SER A 3 3.68 -15.45 -3.75
C SER A 3 3.94 -16.50 -4.84
N SER A 4 4.21 -17.73 -4.40
CA SER A 4 4.44 -18.88 -5.25
C SER A 4 3.16 -19.08 -6.04
N PRO A 5 3.23 -19.32 -7.36
CA PRO A 5 2.08 -19.63 -8.19
C PRO A 5 1.18 -20.70 -7.57
N SER A 6 1.76 -21.62 -6.81
CA SER A 6 1.06 -22.65 -6.06
C SER A 6 0.12 -22.13 -4.96
N THR A 7 0.49 -21.05 -4.25
CA THR A 7 -0.32 -20.45 -3.18
C THR A 7 -1.47 -19.64 -3.77
N LEU A 8 -1.20 -18.88 -4.83
CA LEU A 8 -2.24 -18.18 -5.60
C LEU A 8 -3.21 -19.17 -6.24
N LEU A 9 -2.71 -20.28 -6.80
CA LEU A 9 -3.56 -21.32 -7.35
C LEU A 9 -4.44 -21.95 -6.28
N LYS A 10 -3.90 -22.29 -5.10
CA LYS A 10 -4.70 -22.82 -3.98
C LYS A 10 -5.76 -21.83 -3.47
N LEU A 11 -5.49 -20.53 -3.54
CA LEU A 11 -6.44 -19.49 -3.16
C LEU A 11 -7.56 -19.33 -4.21
N LEU A 12 -7.23 -19.43 -5.50
CA LEU A 12 -8.16 -19.22 -6.61
C LEU A 12 -8.96 -20.48 -6.97
N LEU A 13 -8.43 -21.68 -6.71
CA LEU A 13 -9.08 -22.96 -7.06
C LEU A 13 -10.51 -23.08 -6.49
N PRO A 14 -10.78 -22.77 -5.20
CA PRO A 14 -12.14 -22.81 -4.65
C PRO A 14 -13.07 -21.74 -5.25
N LYS A 15 -12.50 -20.69 -5.86
CA LYS A 15 -13.23 -19.55 -6.45
C LYS A 15 -13.51 -19.75 -7.93
N THR A 16 -13.07 -20.85 -8.53
CA THR A 16 -13.28 -21.16 -9.96
C THR A 16 -14.75 -21.10 -10.40
N PRO A 17 -15.77 -21.58 -9.64
CA PRO A 17 -17.17 -21.46 -10.08
C PRO A 17 -17.63 -20.01 -10.15
N PHE A 18 -17.16 -19.18 -9.22
CA PHE A 18 -17.47 -17.75 -9.15
C PHE A 18 -16.81 -16.96 -10.28
N ILE A 19 -15.53 -17.24 -10.57
CA ILE A 19 -14.80 -16.64 -11.68
C ILE A 19 -15.47 -17.01 -13.01
N PHE A 20 -15.82 -18.28 -13.20
CA PHE A 20 -16.48 -18.76 -14.41
C PHE A 20 -17.85 -18.11 -14.61
N LYS A 21 -18.68 -18.04 -13.57
CA LYS A 21 -19.98 -17.35 -13.61
C LYS A 21 -19.82 -15.88 -14.01
N THR A 22 -18.85 -15.19 -13.39
CA THR A 22 -18.56 -13.78 -13.69
C THR A 22 -18.15 -13.60 -15.15
N ALA A 23 -17.27 -14.46 -15.66
CA ALA A 23 -16.82 -14.39 -17.05
C ALA A 23 -17.94 -14.63 -18.06
N LEU A 24 -18.79 -15.63 -17.79
CA LEU A 24 -19.94 -15.94 -18.64
C LEU A 24 -20.94 -14.77 -18.65
N TRP A 25 -21.26 -14.20 -17.49
CA TRP A 25 -22.21 -13.08 -17.38
C TRP A 25 -21.69 -11.80 -18.01
N HIS A 26 -20.38 -11.52 -17.89
CA HIS A 26 -19.73 -10.39 -18.55
C HIS A 26 -19.75 -10.55 -20.07
N THR A 27 -19.35 -11.73 -20.58
CA THR A 27 -19.29 -12.01 -22.02
C THR A 27 -20.66 -11.95 -22.68
N LEU A 28 -21.70 -12.39 -21.98
CA LEU A 28 -23.08 -12.32 -22.46
C LEU A 28 -23.72 -10.93 -22.27
N SER A 29 -22.97 -9.93 -21.80
CA SER A 29 -23.47 -8.58 -21.49
C SER A 29 -24.63 -8.55 -20.48
N ILE A 30 -24.72 -9.59 -19.64
CA ILE A 30 -25.76 -9.73 -18.60
C ILE A 30 -25.34 -8.99 -17.34
N SER A 31 -24.03 -8.87 -17.06
CA SER A 31 -23.58 -8.16 -15.88
C SER A 31 -23.82 -6.65 -16.02
N PRO A 32 -24.27 -5.95 -14.96
CA PRO A 32 -24.51 -4.49 -14.99
C PRO A 32 -23.27 -3.66 -15.35
N THR A 33 -22.09 -4.23 -15.17
CA THR A 33 -20.78 -3.61 -15.42
C THR A 33 -20.18 -3.97 -16.77
N SER A 34 -20.79 -4.88 -17.54
CA SER A 34 -20.25 -5.40 -18.80
C SER A 34 -19.95 -4.34 -19.86
N SER A 35 -20.75 -3.28 -19.92
CA SER A 35 -20.56 -2.15 -20.84
C SER A 35 -19.49 -1.14 -20.39
N LYS A 36 -19.04 -1.23 -19.13
CA LYS A 36 -18.15 -0.23 -18.50
C LYS A 36 -16.77 -0.79 -18.20
N TRP A 37 -16.69 -2.07 -17.84
CA TRP A 37 -15.46 -2.72 -17.40
C TRP A 37 -15.05 -3.80 -18.38
N ASP A 38 -13.74 -3.95 -18.58
CA ASP A 38 -13.23 -5.14 -19.25
C ASP A 38 -13.35 -6.38 -18.34
N LEU A 39 -13.30 -7.56 -18.94
CA LEU A 39 -13.45 -8.84 -18.26
C LEU A 39 -12.42 -9.02 -17.13
N ARG A 40 -11.18 -8.56 -17.35
CA ARG A 40 -10.09 -8.69 -16.38
C ARG A 40 -10.41 -7.87 -15.13
N THR A 41 -10.88 -6.64 -15.32
CA THR A 41 -11.26 -5.71 -14.27
C THR A 41 -12.45 -6.26 -13.50
N GLU A 42 -13.48 -6.77 -14.19
CA GLU A 42 -14.66 -7.34 -13.54
C GLU A 42 -14.33 -8.56 -12.67
N ILE A 43 -13.54 -9.51 -13.18
CA ILE A 43 -13.09 -10.67 -12.40
C ILE A 43 -12.25 -10.21 -11.19
N THR A 44 -11.31 -9.29 -11.40
CA THR A 44 -10.41 -8.81 -10.34
C THR A 44 -11.20 -8.16 -9.20
N ILE A 45 -12.10 -7.23 -9.52
CA ILE A 45 -12.90 -6.53 -8.51
C ILE A 45 -13.85 -7.47 -7.78
N ASN A 46 -14.47 -8.41 -8.48
CA ASN A 46 -15.37 -9.37 -7.86
C ASN A 46 -14.63 -10.34 -6.91
N ILE A 47 -13.42 -10.79 -7.27
CA ILE A 47 -12.57 -11.56 -6.35
C ILE A 47 -12.18 -10.71 -5.13
N LEU A 48 -11.78 -9.45 -5.32
CA LEU A 48 -11.45 -8.55 -4.21
C LEU A 48 -12.65 -8.38 -3.26
N ARG A 49 -13.84 -8.07 -3.78
CA ARG A 49 -15.06 -7.94 -2.96
C ARG A 49 -15.41 -9.21 -2.19
N ASP A 50 -15.16 -10.37 -2.76
CA ASP A 50 -15.42 -11.64 -2.11
C ASP A 50 -14.36 -11.98 -1.02
N LEU A 51 -13.12 -11.46 -1.15
CA LEU A 51 -12.07 -11.65 -0.15
C LEU A 51 -12.09 -10.62 0.98
N ILE A 52 -12.39 -9.35 0.68
CA ILE A 52 -12.28 -8.22 1.63
C ILE A 52 -13.56 -7.40 1.75
N GLY A 53 -14.64 -7.77 1.06
CA GLY A 53 -15.93 -7.11 1.17
C GLY A 53 -16.77 -7.61 2.34
N PRO A 54 -17.98 -7.05 2.52
CA PRO A 54 -18.81 -7.26 3.72
C PRO A 54 -19.24 -8.71 3.95
N ASN A 55 -19.17 -9.56 2.93
CA ASN A 55 -19.58 -10.97 3.01
C ASN A 55 -18.40 -11.93 3.24
N SER A 56 -17.17 -11.44 3.41
CA SER A 56 -16.00 -12.30 3.63
C SER A 56 -15.93 -12.76 5.09
N THR A 57 -15.30 -13.92 5.33
CA THR A 57 -15.06 -14.40 6.69
C THR A 57 -14.15 -13.41 7.43
N PRO A 58 -14.61 -12.80 8.54
CA PRO A 58 -13.80 -11.84 9.29
C PRO A 58 -12.45 -12.44 9.67
N GLN A 59 -11.37 -11.74 9.35
CA GLN A 59 -10.01 -12.10 9.76
C GLN A 59 -9.47 -11.05 10.71
N PRO A 60 -8.63 -11.43 11.70
CA PRO A 60 -7.92 -10.46 12.51
C PRO A 60 -7.10 -9.52 11.63
N ILE A 61 -7.17 -8.21 11.89
CA ILE A 61 -6.42 -7.18 11.13
C ILE A 61 -4.92 -7.50 11.13
N SER A 62 -4.37 -7.94 12.26
CA SER A 62 -2.96 -8.34 12.37
C SER A 62 -2.56 -9.48 11.42
N LYS A 63 -3.48 -10.43 11.17
CA LYS A 63 -3.26 -11.52 10.22
C LYS A 63 -3.22 -10.99 8.78
N LEU A 64 -4.11 -10.05 8.46
CA LEU A 64 -4.13 -9.39 7.15
C LEU A 64 -2.88 -8.53 6.95
N GLN A 65 -2.51 -7.69 7.90
CA GLN A 65 -1.28 -6.88 7.89
C GLN A 65 -0.04 -7.74 7.69
N ARG A 66 0.13 -8.82 8.47
CA ARG A 66 1.28 -9.73 8.32
C ARG A 66 1.36 -10.34 6.92
N LEU A 67 0.21 -10.55 6.27
CA LEU A 67 0.15 -11.08 4.91
C LEU A 67 0.45 -10.00 3.87
N THR A 68 -0.14 -8.82 4.00
CA THR A 68 -0.11 -7.77 2.98
C THR A 68 1.09 -6.84 3.08
N CYS A 69 1.66 -6.64 4.26
CA CYS A 69 2.78 -5.73 4.51
C CYS A 69 4.15 -6.42 4.37
N ARG A 70 4.18 -7.65 3.85
CA ARG A 70 5.42 -8.41 3.68
C ARG A 70 6.26 -7.80 2.55
N ASP A 71 7.48 -7.37 2.86
CA ASP A 71 8.47 -6.99 1.85
C ASP A 71 8.96 -8.26 1.12
N GLY A 72 8.78 -8.28 -0.21
CA GLY A 72 9.22 -9.36 -1.09
C GLY A 72 10.69 -9.25 -1.51
N GLY A 73 11.40 -8.21 -1.07
CA GLY A 73 12.72 -7.84 -1.55
C GLY A 73 12.67 -6.88 -2.74
N VAL A 74 13.81 -6.30 -3.08
CA VAL A 74 13.98 -5.39 -4.20
C VAL A 74 14.62 -6.15 -5.36
N LYS A 75 14.02 -6.05 -6.55
CA LYS A 75 14.59 -6.58 -7.79
C LYS A 75 14.07 -5.80 -8.99
N GLY A 76 14.80 -5.91 -10.10
CA GLY A 76 14.41 -5.39 -11.38
C GLY A 76 14.73 -3.91 -11.56
N LYS A 77 13.92 -3.27 -12.40
CA LYS A 77 14.07 -1.87 -12.87
C LYS A 77 13.63 -0.84 -11.83
N VAL A 78 14.01 -1.01 -10.57
CA VAL A 78 13.72 -0.04 -9.51
C VAL A 78 14.94 0.15 -8.62
N TRP A 79 15.26 1.43 -8.37
CA TRP A 79 16.11 1.82 -7.25
C TRP A 79 15.23 2.05 -6.04
N VAL A 80 15.66 1.53 -4.89
CA VAL A 80 15.02 1.74 -3.59
C VAL A 80 16.09 2.22 -2.63
N SER A 81 15.86 3.36 -1.99
CA SER A 81 16.67 3.84 -0.87
C SER A 81 15.75 4.10 0.32
N LYS A 82 15.90 3.30 1.37
CA LYS A 82 15.08 3.33 2.59
C LYS A 82 15.59 4.44 3.50
N VAL A 83 14.67 5.24 4.02
CA VAL A 83 14.97 6.31 4.96
C VAL A 83 14.06 6.24 6.18
N ASN A 84 14.61 6.65 7.31
CA ASN A 84 13.87 6.89 8.53
C ASN A 84 14.14 8.34 8.94
N LEU A 85 13.09 9.15 8.95
CA LEU A 85 13.16 10.57 9.27
C LEU A 85 12.70 10.78 10.70
N ASP A 86 13.61 11.26 11.54
CA ASP A 86 13.29 11.56 12.93
C ASP A 86 12.23 12.67 13.03
N PRO A 87 11.37 12.63 14.06
CA PRO A 87 10.39 13.68 14.27
C PRO A 87 11.10 15.02 14.52
N THR A 88 10.56 16.07 13.92
CA THR A 88 11.02 17.44 14.17
C THR A 88 10.70 17.85 15.62
N PRO A 89 11.58 18.57 16.33
CA PRO A 89 11.27 19.05 17.67
C PRO A 89 10.13 20.09 17.66
N GLU A 90 9.92 20.78 16.54
CA GLU A 90 8.84 21.75 16.36
C GLU A 90 7.47 21.06 16.28
N ASP A 91 6.50 21.58 17.04
CA ASP A 91 5.14 21.04 17.11
C ASP A 91 4.12 21.87 16.32
N ASP A 92 4.54 23.00 15.75
CA ASP A 92 3.65 24.02 15.18
C ASP A 92 2.79 23.47 14.03
N VAL A 93 3.40 22.66 13.15
CA VAL A 93 2.70 22.04 12.01
C VAL A 93 1.64 21.04 12.50
N ARG A 94 1.94 20.30 13.57
CA ARG A 94 1.00 19.33 14.15
C ARG A 94 -0.17 20.05 14.80
N GLN A 95 0.09 21.11 15.56
CA GLN A 95 -0.98 21.93 16.16
C GLN A 95 -1.84 22.63 15.11
N LEU A 96 -1.23 23.13 14.02
CA LEU A 96 -1.96 23.72 12.90
C LEU A 96 -2.87 22.69 12.23
N LEU A 97 -2.40 21.45 12.02
CA LEU A 97 -3.22 20.37 11.48
C LEU A 97 -4.40 20.04 12.41
N PHE A 98 -4.17 20.01 13.72
CA PHE A 98 -5.23 19.76 14.70
C PHE A 98 -6.27 20.87 14.69
N SER A 99 -5.84 22.13 14.65
CA SER A 99 -6.74 23.28 14.50
C SER A 99 -7.56 23.16 13.21
N ALA A 100 -6.93 22.82 12.09
CA ALA A 100 -7.65 22.68 10.82
C ALA A 100 -8.68 21.53 10.86
N ILE A 101 -8.39 20.43 11.56
CA ILE A 101 -9.35 19.34 11.76
C ILE A 101 -10.52 19.82 12.63
N ASP A 102 -10.22 20.50 13.73
CA ASP A 102 -11.22 21.02 14.66
C ASP A 102 -12.12 22.09 13.97
N ASP A 103 -11.54 22.96 13.14
CA ASP A 103 -12.24 24.01 12.38
C ASP A 103 -13.14 23.46 11.26
N LEU A 104 -12.76 22.33 10.66
CA LEU A 104 -13.53 21.63 9.63
C LEU A 104 -14.55 20.64 10.22
N GLY A 105 -14.43 20.34 11.51
CA GLY A 105 -15.28 19.41 12.24
C GLY A 105 -16.62 20.02 12.63
N THR A 106 -17.49 19.15 13.11
CA THR A 106 -18.77 19.50 13.73
C THR A 106 -18.62 19.73 15.24
N GLY A 107 -17.48 19.33 15.81
CA GLY A 107 -17.19 19.38 17.25
C GLY A 107 -17.64 18.13 18.00
N GLU A 108 -18.26 17.17 17.31
CA GLU A 108 -18.69 15.88 17.86
C GLU A 108 -17.68 14.76 17.60
N GLU A 109 -16.65 15.02 16.79
CA GLU A 109 -15.65 14.03 16.40
C GLU A 109 -14.74 13.67 17.57
N VAL A 110 -14.66 12.37 17.88
CA VAL A 110 -13.73 11.83 18.87
C VAL A 110 -12.58 11.14 18.15
N TRP A 111 -11.37 11.64 18.34
CA TRP A 111 -10.16 11.06 17.75
C TRP A 111 -8.93 11.30 18.62
N THR A 112 -7.96 10.41 18.48
CA THR A 112 -6.69 10.52 19.20
C THR A 112 -5.73 11.38 18.41
N LYS A 113 -5.30 12.50 19.00
CA LYS A 113 -4.23 13.35 18.46
C LYS A 113 -2.92 12.53 18.37
N PRO A 114 -2.39 12.25 17.18
CA PRO A 114 -1.20 11.41 17.03
C PRO A 114 0.04 12.07 17.64
N GLU A 115 0.93 11.24 18.17
CA GLU A 115 2.26 11.66 18.58
C GLU A 115 3.11 12.03 17.37
N ASN A 116 4.06 12.95 17.55
CA ASN A 116 5.07 13.20 16.54
C ASN A 116 6.08 12.04 16.56
N ALA A 117 6.02 11.19 15.55
CA ALA A 117 6.79 9.95 15.48
C ALA A 117 7.69 9.94 14.23
N ALA A 118 8.72 9.11 14.28
CA ALA A 118 9.62 8.92 13.15
C ALA A 118 8.86 8.40 11.92
N LEU A 119 9.21 8.93 10.75
CA LEU A 119 8.58 8.60 9.48
C LEU A 119 9.48 7.68 8.67
N GLU A 120 9.02 6.47 8.42
CA GLU A 120 9.66 5.55 7.49
C GLU A 120 9.18 5.80 6.06
N ALA A 121 10.11 5.78 5.09
CA ALA A 121 9.79 5.93 3.68
C ALA A 121 10.84 5.27 2.78
N GLU A 122 10.51 5.18 1.50
CA GLU A 122 11.44 4.76 0.44
C GLU A 122 11.54 5.85 -0.63
N TRP A 123 12.77 6.20 -1.01
CA TRP A 123 13.03 6.86 -2.29
C TRP A 123 13.04 5.82 -3.39
N ASN A 124 12.16 6.00 -4.36
CA ASN A 124 12.02 5.11 -5.50
C ASN A 124 12.38 5.83 -6.78
N GLY A 125 13.18 5.17 -7.61
CA GLY A 125 13.55 5.66 -8.93
C GLY A 125 13.56 4.54 -9.95
N TYR A 126 13.57 4.90 -11.22
CA TYR A 126 13.72 3.93 -12.29
C TYR A 126 15.19 3.51 -12.39
N ARG A 127 15.44 2.19 -12.35
CA ARG A 127 16.79 1.63 -12.56
C ARG A 127 16.90 1.20 -14.02
N SER A 128 17.64 1.97 -14.80
CA SER A 128 17.84 1.73 -16.22
C SER A 128 18.90 0.63 -16.47
N GLY A 129 18.85 0.01 -17.65
CA GLY A 129 19.87 -0.94 -18.09
C GLY A 129 19.93 -2.29 -17.37
N VAL A 130 18.89 -2.67 -16.61
CA VAL A 130 18.79 -3.97 -15.94
C VAL A 130 17.54 -4.74 -16.36
N ASP A 131 17.58 -6.06 -16.21
CA ASP A 131 16.43 -6.94 -16.46
C ASP A 131 15.46 -6.98 -15.28
N ASP A 132 14.23 -7.44 -15.49
CA ASP A 132 13.16 -7.38 -14.48
C ASP A 132 13.42 -8.28 -13.26
N ASP A 133 14.30 -9.28 -13.39
CA ASP A 133 14.70 -10.19 -12.32
C ASP A 133 16.10 -9.91 -11.76
N THR A 134 16.78 -8.85 -12.23
CA THR A 134 18.09 -8.49 -11.69
C THR A 134 17.99 -8.16 -10.20
N PRO A 135 18.77 -8.81 -9.32
CA PRO A 135 18.72 -8.54 -7.89
C PRO A 135 19.16 -7.10 -7.58
N GLU A 136 18.75 -6.62 -6.40
CA GLU A 136 19.29 -5.40 -5.83
C GLU A 136 20.81 -5.54 -5.57
N PRO A 137 21.62 -4.50 -5.82
CA PRO A 137 23.04 -4.54 -5.48
C PRO A 137 23.23 -4.70 -3.96
N CYS A 138 23.89 -5.79 -3.55
CA CYS A 138 24.10 -6.13 -2.14
C CYS A 138 25.11 -5.22 -1.43
N ASP A 139 25.96 -4.53 -2.21
CA ASP A 139 27.19 -3.90 -1.72
C ASP A 139 27.01 -2.41 -1.41
N LEU A 140 25.82 -1.86 -1.67
CA LEU A 140 25.54 -0.42 -1.58
C LEU A 140 24.80 -0.07 -0.30
N GLY A 141 25.25 0.98 0.39
CA GLY A 141 24.50 1.61 1.47
C GLY A 141 23.31 2.43 0.95
N GLU A 142 22.32 2.72 1.80
CA GLU A 142 21.10 3.45 1.41
C GLU A 142 21.39 4.83 0.81
N GLY A 143 22.39 5.55 1.32
CA GLY A 143 22.83 6.84 0.76
C GLY A 143 23.45 6.72 -0.63
N GLU A 144 24.20 5.65 -0.88
CA GLU A 144 24.79 5.38 -2.21
C GLU A 144 23.71 4.96 -3.21
N LYS A 145 22.74 4.15 -2.78
CA LYS A 145 21.55 3.83 -3.58
C LYS A 145 20.80 5.10 -3.97
N TYR A 146 20.63 6.04 -3.05
CA TYR A 146 20.01 7.33 -3.35
C TYR A 146 20.84 8.15 -4.36
N ALA A 147 22.17 8.19 -4.21
CA ALA A 147 23.03 8.89 -5.15
C ALA A 147 22.94 8.30 -6.57
N ARG A 148 22.93 6.96 -6.71
CA ARG A 148 22.74 6.26 -7.98
C ARG A 148 21.37 6.54 -8.59
N LEU A 149 20.33 6.49 -7.76
CA LEU A 149 18.97 6.84 -8.15
C LEU A 149 18.90 8.25 -8.72
N VAL A 150 19.46 9.24 -8.01
CA VAL A 150 19.44 10.65 -8.43
C VAL A 150 20.26 10.86 -9.70
N ALA A 151 21.40 10.17 -9.85
CA ALA A 151 22.22 10.24 -11.06
C ALA A 151 21.48 9.75 -12.32
N GLU A 152 20.49 8.88 -12.18
CA GLU A 152 19.65 8.39 -13.28
C GLU A 152 18.39 9.25 -13.53
N THR A 153 18.13 10.28 -12.71
CA THR A 153 17.03 11.21 -12.95
C THR A 153 17.36 12.20 -14.06
N SER A 154 16.38 12.54 -14.89
CA SER A 154 16.47 13.55 -15.96
C SER A 154 15.62 14.78 -15.68
N SER A 155 14.85 14.77 -14.59
CA SER A 155 13.90 15.81 -14.20
C SER A 155 13.98 16.06 -12.69
N PRO A 156 13.85 17.32 -12.23
CA PRO A 156 13.83 17.65 -10.80
C PRO A 156 12.53 17.23 -10.09
N VAL A 157 11.57 16.67 -10.83
CA VAL A 157 10.26 16.28 -10.27
C VAL A 157 10.43 15.27 -9.13
N THR A 158 9.79 15.59 -8.01
CA THR A 158 9.65 14.68 -6.87
C THR A 158 8.17 14.44 -6.63
N VAL A 159 7.74 13.18 -6.66
CA VAL A 159 6.35 12.79 -6.38
C VAL A 159 6.26 12.29 -4.95
N LEU A 160 5.46 12.95 -4.11
CA LEU A 160 5.07 12.43 -2.80
C LEU A 160 3.96 11.40 -3.00
N TYR A 161 4.20 10.15 -2.62
CA TYR A 161 3.28 9.04 -2.86
C TYR A 161 2.85 8.40 -1.55
N PHE A 162 1.53 8.39 -1.32
CA PHE A 162 0.87 7.65 -0.24
C PHE A 162 0.20 6.42 -0.83
N HIS A 163 0.60 5.25 -0.35
CA HIS A 163 0.06 4.01 -0.86
C HIS A 163 -1.39 3.77 -0.42
N GLY A 164 -2.14 3.03 -1.23
CA GLY A 164 -3.47 2.56 -0.88
C GLY A 164 -3.44 1.40 0.12
N GLY A 165 -4.55 0.68 0.26
CA GLY A 165 -4.68 -0.43 1.20
C GLY A 165 -5.56 -0.10 2.41
N ALA A 166 -6.57 0.76 2.23
CA ALA A 166 -7.53 1.12 3.26
C ALA A 166 -6.88 1.65 4.56
N MET A 167 -5.69 2.26 4.47
CA MET A 167 -4.89 2.80 5.58
C MET A 167 -4.30 1.76 6.56
N TYR A 168 -4.62 0.47 6.43
CA TYR A 168 -4.11 -0.58 7.33
C TYR A 168 -3.56 -1.83 6.61
N LEU A 169 -3.51 -1.82 5.28
CA LEU A 169 -2.97 -2.91 4.46
C LEU A 169 -1.84 -2.41 3.58
N LEU A 170 -1.09 -3.37 3.04
CA LEU A 170 -0.02 -3.16 2.08
C LEU A 170 1.16 -2.36 2.64
N ASP A 171 2.14 -2.13 1.78
CA ASP A 171 3.45 -1.57 2.13
C ASP A 171 3.96 -0.68 0.99
N PRO A 172 4.87 0.29 1.26
CA PRO A 172 5.67 0.89 0.20
C PRO A 172 6.27 -0.14 -0.76
N ALA A 173 6.72 -1.29 -0.22
CA ALA A 173 7.25 -2.41 -1.01
C ALA A 173 6.26 -2.93 -2.07
N THR A 174 4.95 -2.94 -1.76
CA THR A 174 3.89 -3.39 -2.69
C THR A 174 3.81 -2.49 -3.93
N TYR A 175 4.11 -1.21 -3.78
CA TYR A 175 3.93 -0.21 -4.83
C TYR A 175 5.21 0.12 -5.60
N ARG A 176 6.34 -0.54 -5.31
CA ARG A 176 7.62 -0.34 -6.04
C ARG A 176 7.49 -0.41 -7.58
N PRO A 177 6.71 -1.34 -8.18
CA PRO A 177 6.53 -1.35 -9.64
C PRO A 177 5.81 -0.09 -10.15
N THR A 178 4.78 0.36 -9.44
CA THR A 178 4.02 1.57 -9.77
C THR A 178 4.88 2.80 -9.61
N THR A 179 5.60 2.94 -8.49
CA THR A 179 6.44 4.12 -8.23
C THR A 179 7.68 4.16 -9.13
N SER A 180 8.25 3.01 -9.50
CA SER A 180 9.27 2.92 -10.54
C SER A 180 8.74 3.41 -11.89
N ARG A 181 7.51 3.03 -12.26
CA ARG A 181 6.89 3.50 -13.50
C ARG A 181 6.65 5.01 -13.49
N ILE A 182 6.16 5.54 -12.37
CA ILE A 182 5.99 7.00 -12.17
C ILE A 182 7.34 7.71 -12.31
N ALA A 183 8.39 7.21 -11.66
CA ALA A 183 9.73 7.78 -11.76
C ALA A 183 10.23 7.79 -13.21
N LYS A 184 10.02 6.68 -13.95
CA LYS A 184 10.38 6.57 -15.36
C LYS A 184 9.66 7.60 -16.23
N ASP A 185 8.34 7.67 -16.10
CA ASP A 185 7.50 8.51 -16.97
C ASP A 185 7.68 10.01 -16.66
N THR A 186 8.02 10.35 -15.42
CA THR A 186 8.33 11.74 -15.02
C THR A 186 9.79 12.14 -15.20
N GLY A 187 10.69 11.16 -15.41
CA GLY A 187 12.14 11.35 -15.33
C GLY A 187 12.66 11.73 -13.94
N GLY A 188 11.79 11.69 -12.92
CA GLY A 188 12.07 12.15 -11.57
C GLY A 188 12.20 11.01 -10.57
N ARG A 189 11.88 11.32 -9.31
CA ARG A 189 11.91 10.38 -8.18
C ARG A 189 10.62 10.39 -7.39
N VAL A 190 10.35 9.31 -6.67
CA VAL A 190 9.15 9.17 -5.85
C VAL A 190 9.56 9.01 -4.39
N PHE A 191 8.97 9.79 -3.51
CA PHE A 191 9.05 9.62 -2.06
C PHE A 191 7.82 8.82 -1.61
N ASN A 192 8.01 7.53 -1.38
CA ASN A 192 6.96 6.56 -1.09
C ASN A 192 6.85 6.36 0.43
N VAL A 193 5.82 6.93 1.03
CA VAL A 193 5.67 7.00 2.49
C VAL A 193 5.10 5.70 3.04
N ARG A 194 5.71 5.18 4.11
CA ARG A 194 5.08 4.13 4.92
C ARG A 194 4.08 4.77 5.86
N ILE A 195 2.80 4.55 5.60
CA ILE A 195 1.75 5.01 6.52
C ILE A 195 1.89 4.18 7.81
N PRO A 196 2.00 4.81 8.99
CA PRO A 196 2.07 4.10 10.25
C PRO A 196 0.89 3.14 10.37
N GLN A 197 1.19 1.85 10.35
CA GLN A 197 0.19 0.83 10.61
C GLN A 197 -0.21 0.99 12.08
N PRO A 198 -1.50 1.00 12.44
CA PRO A 198 -1.88 1.05 13.84
C PRO A 198 -1.19 -0.12 14.57
N LEU A 199 -0.28 0.21 15.48
CA LEU A 199 0.30 -0.75 16.40
C LEU A 199 -0.87 -1.40 17.15
N VAL A 200 -1.06 -2.70 16.98
CA VAL A 200 -1.77 -3.47 18.00
C VAL A 200 -0.87 -3.39 19.24
N PRO A 201 -1.28 -2.60 20.23
CA PRO A 201 -2.26 -3.11 21.17
C PRO A 201 -3.38 -2.11 21.57
N ALA A 202 -4.13 -1.55 20.62
CA ALA A 202 -5.39 -0.85 20.96
C ALA A 202 -6.55 -1.80 21.37
N ALA A 203 -6.39 -3.12 21.19
CA ALA A 203 -7.38 -4.14 21.57
C ALA A 203 -7.11 -4.79 22.96
N ARG A 204 -6.30 -4.16 23.82
CA ARG A 204 -6.14 -4.56 25.23
C ARG A 204 -6.74 -3.59 26.24
N LEU A 205 -7.70 -2.75 25.83
CA LEU A 205 -8.54 -2.01 26.77
C LEU A 205 -9.91 -2.69 26.89
N SER A 206 -10.01 -3.50 27.95
CA SER A 206 -11.19 -3.94 28.72
C SER A 206 -12.34 -4.71 28.04
N PRO A 207 -12.53 -6.01 28.39
CA PRO A 207 -13.79 -6.74 28.18
C PRO A 207 -14.87 -6.39 29.26
N HIS A 208 -14.98 -5.12 29.66
CA HIS A 208 -15.99 -4.66 30.61
C HIS A 208 -16.37 -3.20 30.35
N ALA A 209 -17.27 -2.98 29.40
CA ALA A 209 -18.10 -1.77 29.35
C ALA A 209 -19.51 -2.20 28.94
N HIS A 210 -20.27 -2.56 29.97
CA HIS A 210 -21.72 -2.67 30.08
C HIS A 210 -22.59 -2.50 28.81
N PHE A 211 -23.29 -3.59 28.48
CA PHE A 211 -24.71 -3.50 28.11
C PHE A 211 -25.49 -2.92 29.31
N GLN A 212 -25.89 -1.65 29.24
CA GLN A 212 -27.10 -1.01 29.79
C GLN A 212 -27.13 0.41 29.14
N GLN A 213 -28.17 0.92 28.50
CA GLN A 213 -29.61 0.66 28.51
C GLN A 213 -30.15 0.58 27.07
#